data_AF-A0A929GNU5-F1
#
_entry.id   AF-A0A929GNU5-F1
#
_cell.length_a   1.000
_cell.length_b   1.000
_cell.length_c   1.000
_cell.angle_alpha   90.00
_cell.angle_beta   90.00
_cell.angle_gamma   90.00
#
_symmetry.space_group_name_H-M   'P 1'
#
loop_
_entity.id
_entity.type
_entity.pdbx_description
1 polymer ?
#
loop_
_entity_poly.entity_id
_entity_poly.type
_entity_poly.pdbx_seq_one_letter_code
_entity_poly.pdbx_strand_id
1 'polypeptide(L)' 'MLKYNLLKASKKTYSLSKIIFFTMCAITYSTKVSGQETLAHKLGYASNTKLLIIHADDLGFSHTENTASIKAIEEG' A
#
# COMPACT_ATOMS: atom_id res chain seq x y z
N MET A 1 29.86 19.07 47.20
CA MET A 1 29.22 17.78 46.88
C MET A 1 27.96 17.93 46.00
N LEU A 2 27.03 18.85 46.31
CA LEU A 2 25.78 19.08 45.56
C LEU A 2 25.95 19.42 44.06
N LYS A 3 26.90 20.30 43.69
CA LYS A 3 27.15 20.67 42.28
C LYS A 3 27.58 19.50 41.39
N TYR A 4 28.29 18.52 41.95
CA TYR A 4 28.79 17.36 41.20
C TYR A 4 27.64 16.40 40.82
N ASN A 5 26.67 16.23 41.71
CA ASN A 5 25.48 15.42 41.43
C ASN A 5 24.56 16.08 40.38
N LEU A 6 24.43 17.40 40.38
CA LEU A 6 23.66 18.14 39.37
C LEU A 6 24.26 18.00 37.96
N LEU A 7 25.58 18.11 37.84
CA LEU A 7 26.28 17.93 36.56
C LEU A 7 26.19 16.47 36.06
N LYS A 8 26.26 15.50 36.96
CA LYS A 8 26.10 14.07 36.63
C LYS A 8 24.66 13.75 36.18
N ALA A 9 23.65 14.37 36.80
CA ALA A 9 22.25 14.22 36.42
C ALA A 9 21.96 14.82 35.03
N SER A 10 22.48 16.01 34.73
CA SER A 10 22.33 16.67 33.43
C SER A 10 23.01 15.92 32.27
N LYS A 11 24.21 15.36 32.49
CA LYS A 11 24.86 14.49 31.49
C LYS A 11 24.09 13.19 31.27
N LYS A 12 23.48 12.62 32.32
CA LYS A 12 22.66 11.40 32.23
C LYS A 12 21.38 11.64 31.43
N THR A 13 20.71 12.78 31.60
CA THR A 13 19.54 13.14 30.79
C THR A 13 19.89 13.40 29.33
N TYR A 14 21.04 14.03 29.05
CA TYR A 14 21.55 14.21 27.68
C TYR A 14 21.88 12.88 26.99
N SER A 15 22.44 11.91 27.74
CA SER A 15 22.72 10.57 27.22
C SER A 15 21.45 9.78 26.94
N LEU A 16 20.42 9.91 27.79
CA LEU A 16 19.12 9.26 27.60
C LEU A 16 18.36 9.82 26.38
N SER A 17 18.37 11.15 26.21
CA SER A 17 17.76 11.82 25.07
C SER A 17 18.36 11.36 23.73
N LYS A 18 19.69 11.16 23.67
CA LYS A 18 20.36 10.64 22.47
C LYS A 18 19.94 9.21 22.12
N ILE A 19 19.78 8.36 23.14
CA ILE A 19 19.30 6.99 22.95
C ILE A 19 17.88 7.01 22.41
N ILE A 20 16.98 7.79 23.01
CA ILE A 20 15.58 7.91 22.57
C ILE A 20 15.49 8.39 21.11
N PHE A 21 16.31 9.38 20.73
CA PHE A 21 16.35 9.89 19.36
C PHE A 21 16.84 8.84 18.36
N PHE A 22 17.88 8.08 18.73
CA PHE A 22 18.42 7.01 17.89
C PHE A 22 17.40 5.87 17.69
N THR A 23 16.70 5.48 18.76
CA THR A 23 15.66 4.45 18.69
C THR A 23 14.46 4.90 17.85
N MET A 24 14.06 6.17 17.95
CA MET A 24 12.97 6.74 17.15
C MET A 24 13.28 6.76 15.65
N CYS A 25 14.53 7.09 15.27
CA CYS A 25 14.97 7.01 13.88
C CYS A 25 15.01 5.58 13.32
N ALA A 26 15.35 4.59 14.14
CA ALA A 26 15.40 3.20 13.68
C ALA A 26 14.00 2.63 13.36
N ILE A 27 12.97 3.07 14.09
CA ILE A 27 11.58 2.64 13.89
C ILE A 27 11.02 3.16 12.56
N THR A 28 11.32 4.40 12.17
CA THR A 28 10.83 4.99 10.91
C THR A 28 11.49 4.41 9.66
N TYR A 29 12.73 3.90 9.77
CA TYR A 29 13.41 3.25 8.65
C TYR A 29 12.81 1.89 8.26
N SER A 30 12.11 1.22 9.18
CA SER A 30 11.66 -0.17 8.99
C SER A 30 10.24 -0.29 8.41
N THR A 31 9.47 0.81 8.32
CA THR A 31 8.12 0.76 7.75
C THR A 31 8.19 0.77 6.23
N LYS A 32 8.30 -0.42 5.62
CA LYS A 32 7.96 -0.57 4.20
C LYS A 32 6.45 -0.40 4.06
N VAL A 33 6.02 0.74 3.50
CA VAL A 33 4.64 0.93 3.05
C VAL A 33 4.37 -0.10 1.95
N SER A 34 3.72 -1.19 2.32
CA SER A 34 3.11 -2.12 1.37
C SER A 34 1.78 -1.50 0.97
N GLY A 35 1.74 -0.81 -0.17
CA GLY A 35 0.47 -0.42 -0.77
C GLY A 35 -0.40 -1.66 -1.01
N GLN A 36 -1.71 -1.53 -0.86
CA GLN A 36 -2.64 -2.63 -1.10
C GLN A 36 -2.49 -3.12 -2.55
N GLU A 37 -2.23 -4.42 -2.72
CA GLU A 37 -2.13 -5.00 -4.06
C GLU A 37 -3.44 -4.82 -4.82
N THR A 38 -3.34 -4.29 -6.03
CA THR A 38 -4.49 -4.10 -6.91
C THR A 38 -5.02 -5.45 -7.38
N LEU A 39 -6.33 -5.52 -7.67
CA LEU A 39 -6.94 -6.71 -8.25
C LEU A 39 -6.20 -7.15 -9.54
N ALA A 40 -5.70 -6.19 -10.32
CA ALA A 40 -4.87 -6.47 -11.48
C ALA A 40 -3.62 -7.28 -11.14
N HIS A 41 -2.91 -6.91 -10.07
CA HIS A 41 -1.73 -7.63 -9.63
C HIS A 41 -2.06 -9.06 -9.16
N LYS A 42 -3.19 -9.23 -8.46
CA LYS A 42 -3.68 -10.55 -8.03
C LYS A 42 -4.08 -11.46 -9.20
N LEU A 43 -4.50 -10.88 -10.31
CA LEU A 43 -4.82 -11.60 -11.56
C LEU A 43 -3.57 -11.87 -12.43
N GLY A 44 -2.36 -11.49 -11.97
CA GLY A 44 -1.09 -11.72 -12.66
C GLY A 44 -0.68 -10.63 -13.65
N TYR A 45 -1.41 -9.51 -13.70
CA TYR A 45 -1.03 -8.36 -14.53
C TYR A 45 0.02 -7.50 -13.84
N ALA A 46 0.84 -6.80 -14.62
CA ALA A 46 1.81 -5.86 -14.09
C ALA A 46 1.13 -4.77 -13.24
N SER A 47 1.84 -4.26 -12.24
CA SER A 47 1.32 -3.31 -11.24
C SER A 47 0.76 -2.01 -11.83
N ASN A 48 1.18 -1.63 -13.04
CA ASN A 48 0.73 -0.43 -13.73
C ASN A 48 -0.28 -0.71 -14.88
N THR A 49 -0.75 -1.95 -15.02
CA THR A 49 -1.75 -2.30 -16.04
C THR A 49 -3.12 -1.75 -15.65
N LYS A 50 -3.75 -1.03 -16.56
CA LYS A 50 -5.16 -0.63 -16.43
C LYS A 50 -6.04 -1.76 -16.93
N LEU A 51 -6.91 -2.29 -16.08
CA LEU A 51 -7.89 -3.31 -16.44
C LEU A 51 -9.26 -2.67 -16.69
N LEU A 52 -9.90 -3.07 -17.78
CA LEU A 52 -11.29 -2.76 -18.11
C LEU A 52 -12.05 -4.09 -18.18
N ILE A 53 -13.07 -4.24 -17.34
CA ILE A 53 -13.97 -5.40 -17.36
C ILE A 53 -15.24 -4.95 -18.06
N ILE A 54 -15.53 -5.54 -19.22
CA ILE A 54 -16.78 -5.32 -19.95
C ILE A 54 -17.69 -6.50 -19.66
N HIS A 55 -18.84 -6.22 -19.05
CA HIS A 55 -19.86 -7.22 -18.73
C HIS A 55 -21.06 -7.02 -19.64
N ALA A 56 -21.51 -8.09 -20.30
CA ALA A 56 -22.78 -8.13 -21.00
C ALA A 56 -23.75 -8.95 -20.13
N ASP A 57 -24.73 -8.29 -19.51
CA ASP A 57 -25.58 -8.87 -18.46
C ASP A 57 -26.67 -9.80 -19.00
N ASP A 58 -27.20 -9.48 -20.19
CA ASP A 58 -28.38 -10.14 -20.77
C ASP A 58 -28.04 -11.30 -21.73
N LEU A 59 -26.82 -11.85 -21.64
CA LEU A 59 -26.39 -12.98 -22.46
C LEU A 59 -27.31 -14.18 -22.21
N GLY A 60 -28.03 -14.61 -23.24
CA GLY A 60 -28.95 -15.76 -23.20
C GLY A 60 -30.43 -15.42 -22.96
N PHE A 61 -30.82 -14.14 -22.87
CA PHE A 61 -32.23 -13.75 -22.75
C PHE A 61 -33.03 -13.90 -24.06
N SER A 62 -32.41 -13.58 -25.21
CA SER A 62 -33.01 -13.79 -26.53
C SER A 62 -31.93 -14.06 -27.59
N HIS A 63 -32.33 -14.69 -28.71
CA HIS A 63 -31.43 -14.95 -29.83
C HIS A 63 -30.85 -13.65 -30.42
N THR A 64 -31.64 -12.59 -30.45
CA THR A 64 -31.23 -11.25 -30.91
C THR A 64 -30.20 -10.62 -29.98
N GLU A 65 -30.42 -10.66 -28.66
CA GLU A 65 -29.48 -10.11 -27.67
C GLU A 65 -28.16 -10.87 -27.66
N ASN A 66 -28.20 -12.20 -27.77
CA ASN A 66 -27.00 -13.02 -27.84
C ASN A 66 -26.17 -12.71 -29.10
N THR A 67 -26.84 -12.58 -30.26
CA THR A 67 -26.15 -12.24 -31.52
C THR A 67 -25.53 -10.85 -31.47
N ALA A 68 -26.26 -9.86 -30.91
CA ALA A 68 -25.77 -8.50 -30.76
C ALA A 68 -24.58 -8.42 -29.80
N SER A 69 -24.64 -9.13 -28.67
CA SER A 69 -23.57 -9.15 -27.68
C SER A 69 -22.30 -9.85 -28.17
N ILE A 70 -22.45 -10.99 -28.89
CA ILE A 70 -21.31 -11.68 -29.52
C ILE A 70 -20.66 -10.77 -30.56
N LYS A 71 -21.46 -10.13 -31.44
CA LYS A 71 -20.94 -9.17 -32.41
C LYS A 71 -20.23 -7.99 -31.76
N ALA A 72 -20.77 -7.44 -30.67
CA ALA A 72 -20.15 -6.33 -29.96
C ALA A 72 -18.80 -6.72 -29.33
N ILE A 73 -18.62 -7.99 -28.94
CA ILE A 73 -17.34 -8.51 -28.42
C ILE A 73 -16.35 -8.83 -29.57
N GLU A 74 -16.85 -9.27 -30.72
CA GLU A 74 -16.01 -9.62 -31.89
C GLU A 74 -15.56 -8.42 -32.72
N GLU A 75 -16.43 -7.42 -32.90
CA GLU A 75 -16.23 -6.26 -33.78
C GLU A 75 -15.91 -4.96 -33.03
N GLY A 76 -16.02 -4.96 -31.69
CA GLY A 76 -15.85 -3.80 -30.81
C GLY A 76 -14.41 -3.45 -30.45
#